data_AF-I4HFZ6-F1
#
_entry.id   AF-I4HFZ6-F1
#
_cell.length_a   1.000
_cell.length_b   1.000
_cell.length_c   1.000
_cell.angle_alpha   90.00
_cell.angle_beta   90.00
_cell.angle_gamma   90.00
#
_symmetry.space_group_name_H-M   'P 1'
#
loop_
_entity.id
_entity.type
_entity.pdbx_description
1 polymer ?
#
loop_
_entity_poly.entity_id
_entity_poly.type
_entity_poly.pdbx_seq_one_letter_code
_entity_poly.pdbx_strand_id
1 'polypeptide(L)'
;MRCSQLLAKDASFLKNYYSFWNEALNKYHPKLTNSIYWLTNACGSPSPRPDWWPKSKGGDGAGFESVSDSKTSVGVDRTDDIKKGIYQVLKLGSEGKPVASKWKFKVGIISNIHAARHFEEYLESLKNLIWTHDTTGKAHKAGDLNPEHPLYNLFDGIIALTESHFRDEWLKEVFGLENN
;
A
#
# COMPACT_ATOMS: atom_id res chain seq x y z
N MET A 1 -17.53 -6.79 -22.40
CA MET A 1 -18.43 -5.63 -22.17
C MET A 1 -17.67 -4.64 -21.30
N ARG A 2 -17.58 -3.36 -21.66
CA ARG A 2 -16.81 -2.36 -20.88
C ARG A 2 -17.65 -1.86 -19.70
N CYS A 3 -17.05 -1.50 -18.56
CA CYS A 3 -17.78 -0.93 -17.41
C CYS A 3 -18.66 0.26 -17.79
N SER A 4 -18.19 1.12 -18.70
CA SER A 4 -18.98 2.25 -19.22
C SER A 4 -20.29 1.81 -19.91
N GLN A 5 -20.29 0.66 -20.57
CA GLN A 5 -21.48 0.10 -21.22
C GLN A 5 -22.46 -0.53 -20.22
N LEU A 6 -21.96 -1.04 -19.10
CA LEU A 6 -22.80 -1.59 -18.02
C LEU A 6 -23.47 -0.47 -17.22
N LEU A 7 -22.71 0.58 -16.87
CA LEU A 7 -23.23 1.77 -16.21
C LEU A 7 -24.35 2.45 -17.03
N ALA A 8 -24.20 2.49 -18.35
CA ALA A 8 -25.20 3.07 -19.25
C ALA A 8 -26.47 2.21 -19.39
N LYS A 9 -26.39 0.91 -19.11
CA LYS A 9 -27.50 -0.05 -19.29
C LYS A 9 -28.25 -0.35 -17.99
N ASP A 10 -27.59 -0.22 -16.85
CA ASP A 10 -28.14 -0.53 -15.54
C ASP A 10 -27.63 0.47 -14.50
N ALA A 11 -28.49 1.40 -14.08
CA ALA A 11 -28.17 2.39 -13.07
C ALA A 11 -27.90 1.75 -11.69
N SER A 12 -28.38 0.53 -11.44
CA SER A 12 -28.12 -0.20 -10.18
C SER A 12 -26.76 -0.89 -10.15
N PHE A 13 -26.12 -1.06 -11.32
CA PHE A 13 -24.84 -1.75 -11.44
C PHE A 13 -23.76 -1.13 -10.55
N LEU A 14 -23.60 0.19 -10.57
CA LEU A 14 -22.57 0.86 -9.77
C LEU A 14 -22.78 0.63 -8.27
N LYS A 15 -24.03 0.75 -7.80
CA LYS A 15 -24.40 0.53 -6.40
C LYS A 15 -24.12 -0.91 -5.98
N ASN A 16 -24.52 -1.88 -6.80
CA ASN A 16 -24.32 -3.30 -6.53
C ASN A 16 -22.82 -3.66 -6.55
N TYR A 17 -22.08 -3.15 -7.54
CA TYR A 17 -20.63 -3.32 -7.63
C TYR A 17 -19.91 -2.75 -6.42
N TYR A 18 -20.23 -1.51 -6.02
CA TYR A 18 -19.65 -0.88 -4.84
C TYR A 18 -20.00 -1.65 -3.56
N SER A 19 -21.27 -2.05 -3.39
CA SER A 19 -21.71 -2.82 -2.22
C SER A 19 -20.94 -4.14 -2.11
N PHE A 20 -20.81 -4.87 -3.22
CA PHE A 20 -20.03 -6.11 -3.26
C PHE A 20 -18.56 -5.86 -2.94
N TRP A 21 -17.95 -4.85 -3.57
CA TRP A 21 -16.55 -4.54 -3.41
C TRP A 21 -16.23 -4.11 -1.96
N ASN A 22 -17.10 -3.31 -1.34
CA ASN A 22 -16.97 -2.89 0.05
C ASN A 22 -17.10 -4.10 1.01
N GLU A 23 -18.05 -4.99 0.76
CA GLU A 23 -18.17 -6.24 1.55
C GLU A 23 -16.93 -7.12 1.39
N ALA A 24 -16.39 -7.22 0.16
CA ALA A 24 -15.18 -7.97 -0.12
C ALA A 24 -13.96 -7.38 0.61
N LEU A 25 -13.79 -6.06 0.58
CA LEU A 25 -12.72 -5.36 1.30
C LEU A 25 -12.87 -5.54 2.81
N ASN A 26 -14.07 -5.39 3.37
CA ASN A 26 -14.32 -5.53 4.80
C ASN A 26 -14.10 -6.96 5.32
N LYS A 27 -14.29 -7.97 4.48
CA LYS A 27 -13.93 -9.35 4.80
C LYS A 27 -12.44 -9.62 4.58
N TYR A 28 -11.80 -8.87 3.70
CA TYR A 28 -10.37 -8.96 3.44
C TYR A 28 -9.55 -8.32 4.55
N HIS A 29 -9.82 -7.07 4.92
CA HIS A 29 -9.03 -6.25 5.84
C HIS A 29 -8.72 -6.94 7.19
N PRO A 30 -9.71 -7.43 7.96
CA PRO A 30 -9.41 -8.21 9.14
C PRO A 30 -8.87 -9.59 8.70
N LYS A 31 -7.88 -10.12 9.42
CA LYS A 31 -7.33 -11.48 9.21
C LYS A 31 -8.34 -12.58 9.61
N LEU A 32 -9.59 -12.47 9.17
CA LEU A 32 -10.67 -13.40 9.49
C LEU A 32 -10.52 -14.70 8.71
N THR A 33 -10.82 -15.80 9.39
CA THR A 33 -10.68 -17.19 8.92
C THR A 33 -11.83 -17.65 8.02
N ASN A 34 -12.98 -16.98 8.05
CA ASN A 34 -14.12 -17.25 7.17
C ASN A 34 -13.90 -16.61 5.80
N SER A 35 -12.92 -17.14 5.07
CA SER A 35 -12.43 -16.55 3.84
C SER A 35 -13.52 -16.49 2.77
N ILE A 36 -13.63 -15.36 2.10
CA ILE A 36 -14.18 -15.26 0.76
C ILE A 36 -13.06 -15.45 -0.28
N TYR A 37 -12.20 -16.46 -0.08
CA TYR A 37 -10.96 -16.71 -0.85
C TYR A 37 -11.08 -16.45 -2.36
N TRP A 38 -12.14 -16.97 -2.98
CA TRP A 38 -12.37 -16.82 -4.43
C TRP A 38 -12.78 -15.40 -4.84
N LEU A 39 -13.47 -14.67 -3.97
CA LEU A 39 -13.90 -13.28 -4.20
C LEU A 39 -12.80 -12.26 -3.88
N THR A 40 -11.80 -12.66 -3.09
CA THR A 40 -10.58 -11.89 -2.81
C THR A 40 -9.42 -12.33 -3.70
N ASN A 41 -9.69 -12.75 -4.94
CA ASN A 41 -8.66 -13.09 -5.92
C ASN A 41 -7.66 -14.15 -5.43
N ALA A 42 -8.16 -15.16 -4.72
CA ALA A 42 -7.32 -16.20 -4.11
C ALA A 42 -6.33 -15.64 -3.06
N CYS A 43 -6.64 -14.52 -2.41
CA CYS A 43 -6.02 -14.11 -1.15
C CYS A 43 -6.80 -14.76 0.00
N GLY A 44 -6.14 -15.49 0.88
CA GLY A 44 -6.79 -16.31 1.89
C GLY A 44 -6.34 -17.77 1.86
N SER A 45 -6.91 -18.54 2.77
CA SER A 45 -7.10 -19.98 2.60
C SER A 45 -8.60 -20.23 2.47
N PRO A 46 -9.08 -21.08 1.55
CA PRO A 46 -10.50 -21.39 1.42
C PRO A 46 -11.10 -21.87 2.75
N SER A 47 -12.37 -21.55 2.99
CA SER A 47 -13.15 -22.01 4.15
C SER A 47 -14.49 -22.61 3.68
N PRO A 48 -14.80 -23.89 3.99
CA PRO A 48 -13.95 -24.85 4.67
C PRO A 48 -12.71 -25.21 3.83
N ARG A 49 -11.60 -25.54 4.50
CA ARG A 49 -10.34 -25.85 3.84
C ARG A 49 -10.38 -27.27 3.26
N PRO A 50 -10.16 -27.47 1.95
CA PRO A 50 -10.12 -28.80 1.37
C PRO A 50 -8.94 -29.62 1.90
N ASP A 51 -9.10 -30.94 2.02
CA ASP A 51 -8.06 -31.85 2.53
C ASP A 51 -6.77 -31.84 1.71
N TRP A 52 -6.89 -31.57 0.41
CA TRP A 52 -5.77 -31.47 -0.53
C TRP A 52 -5.03 -30.12 -0.48
N TRP A 53 -5.45 -29.17 0.36
CA TRP A 53 -4.84 -27.84 0.41
C TRP A 53 -3.40 -27.88 0.98
N PRO A 54 -2.42 -27.20 0.36
CA PRO A 54 -1.04 -27.18 0.84
C PRO A 54 -0.94 -26.72 2.31
N LYS A 55 -0.23 -27.49 3.13
CA LYS A 55 0.08 -27.16 4.54
C LYS A 55 1.46 -26.49 4.59
N SER A 56 1.64 -25.47 5.45
CA SER A 56 2.96 -24.83 5.58
C SER A 56 3.96 -25.86 6.13
N LYS A 57 5.25 -25.71 5.80
CA LYS A 57 6.32 -26.62 6.29
C LYS A 57 6.76 -26.32 7.72
N GLY A 58 6.14 -25.35 8.41
CA GLY A 58 6.59 -24.83 9.70
C GLY A 58 5.53 -24.93 10.80
N GLY A 59 5.27 -26.13 11.30
CA GLY A 59 5.07 -26.35 12.74
C GLY A 59 3.66 -26.30 13.35
N ASP A 60 2.65 -25.66 12.76
CA ASP A 60 1.37 -25.40 13.46
C ASP A 60 0.11 -25.80 12.68
N GLY A 61 0.24 -26.36 11.48
CA GLY A 61 -0.90 -26.86 10.67
C GLY A 61 -1.81 -25.75 10.11
N ALA A 62 -1.59 -24.51 10.52
CA ALA A 62 -2.05 -23.32 9.83
C ALA A 62 -1.40 -23.30 8.44
N GLY A 63 -2.18 -23.03 7.39
CA GLY A 63 -1.66 -23.02 6.02
C GLY A 63 -0.65 -21.90 5.81
N PHE A 64 -0.21 -21.74 4.56
CA PHE A 64 0.33 -20.46 4.14
C PHE A 64 -0.67 -19.37 4.55
N GLU A 65 -0.20 -18.31 5.21
CA GLU A 65 -1.00 -17.11 5.50
C GLU A 65 -1.31 -16.38 4.19
N SER A 66 -2.10 -16.99 3.31
CA SER A 66 -3.22 -16.30 2.67
C SER A 66 -2.88 -15.06 1.81
N VAL A 67 -1.61 -14.89 1.46
CA VAL A 67 -1.06 -13.88 0.58
C VAL A 67 -0.04 -14.67 -0.22
N SER A 68 -0.17 -14.67 -1.55
CA SER A 68 0.69 -15.49 -2.41
C SER A 68 2.13 -14.98 -2.35
N ASP A 69 2.88 -15.44 -1.35
CA ASP A 69 4.34 -15.43 -1.35
C ASP A 69 4.90 -16.18 -2.57
N SER A 70 4.08 -17.07 -3.15
CA SER A 70 4.39 -17.80 -4.38
C SER A 70 4.29 -16.97 -5.66
N LYS A 71 3.86 -15.69 -5.63
CA LYS A 71 3.72 -14.79 -6.79
C LYS A 71 2.72 -15.25 -7.86
N THR A 72 1.89 -16.26 -7.57
CA THR A 72 1.02 -16.95 -8.53
C THR A 72 -0.45 -16.53 -8.47
N SER A 73 -0.87 -15.73 -7.48
CA SER A 73 -2.23 -15.17 -7.44
C SER A 73 -2.25 -13.65 -7.55
N VAL A 74 -3.39 -13.14 -8.03
CA VAL A 74 -3.74 -11.71 -8.13
C VAL A 74 -4.01 -11.16 -6.72
N GLY A 75 -2.94 -10.95 -5.95
CA GLY A 75 -3.04 -10.50 -4.56
C GLY A 75 -3.55 -9.06 -4.40
N VAL A 76 -4.49 -8.81 -3.50
CA VAL A 76 -4.75 -7.46 -2.96
C VAL A 76 -3.66 -7.16 -1.94
N ASP A 77 -3.03 -5.97 -1.99
CA ASP A 77 -1.97 -5.61 -1.02
C ASP A 77 -0.85 -6.68 -0.97
N ARG A 78 -0.09 -6.81 -2.07
CA ARG A 78 1.04 -7.74 -2.13
C ARG A 78 2.27 -7.15 -1.46
N THR A 79 2.87 -7.94 -0.57
CA THR A 79 4.07 -7.52 0.17
C THR A 79 5.25 -7.20 -0.75
N ASP A 80 5.41 -7.89 -1.88
CA ASP A 80 6.51 -7.63 -2.81
C ASP A 80 6.33 -6.31 -3.58
N ASP A 81 5.10 -5.94 -3.92
CA ASP A 81 4.80 -4.66 -4.57
C ASP A 81 4.98 -3.49 -3.60
N ILE A 82 4.59 -3.64 -2.32
CA ILE A 82 4.88 -2.65 -1.28
C ILE A 82 6.38 -2.46 -1.12
N LYS A 83 7.14 -3.55 -0.94
CA LYS A 83 8.61 -3.50 -0.80
C LYS A 83 9.26 -2.81 -1.99
N LYS A 84 8.85 -3.14 -3.22
CA LYS A 84 9.34 -2.49 -4.45
C LYS A 84 8.96 -1.01 -4.50
N GLY A 85 7.73 -0.67 -4.12
CA GLY A 85 7.26 0.72 -4.07
C GLY A 85 8.07 1.57 -3.10
N ILE A 86 8.34 1.06 -1.89
CA ILE A 86 9.19 1.72 -0.89
C ILE A 86 10.59 1.98 -1.47
N TYR A 87 11.20 0.97 -2.10
CA TYR A 87 12.52 1.13 -2.73
C TYR A 87 12.50 2.19 -3.84
N GLN A 88 11.48 2.19 -4.70
CA GLN A 88 11.38 3.18 -5.79
C GLN A 88 11.23 4.60 -5.25
N VAL A 89 10.45 4.79 -4.19
CA VAL A 89 10.34 6.09 -3.51
C VAL A 89 11.69 6.54 -2.97
N LEU A 90 12.42 5.66 -2.29
CA LEU A 90 13.76 5.98 -1.77
C LEU A 90 14.73 6.33 -2.91
N LYS A 91 14.73 5.54 -3.98
CA LYS A 91 15.59 5.74 -5.15
C LYS A 91 15.32 7.07 -5.82
N LEU A 92 14.08 7.34 -6.21
CA LEU A 92 13.67 8.59 -6.84
C LEU A 92 13.88 9.79 -5.91
N GLY A 93 13.58 9.63 -4.62
CA GLY A 93 13.81 10.65 -3.61
C GLY A 93 15.29 11.02 -3.51
N SER A 94 16.18 10.02 -3.51
CA SER A 94 17.64 10.20 -3.45
C SER A 94 18.24 10.90 -4.65
N GLU A 95 17.68 10.68 -5.83
CA GLU A 95 18.16 11.28 -7.08
C GLU A 95 17.54 12.65 -7.33
N GLY A 96 16.29 12.85 -6.91
CA GLY A 96 15.51 14.04 -7.25
C GLY A 96 15.53 15.15 -6.20
N LYS A 97 15.41 14.83 -4.90
CA LYS A 97 15.26 15.84 -3.84
C LYS A 97 16.55 16.63 -3.54
N PRO A 98 17.75 16.01 -3.47
CA PRO A 98 18.98 16.72 -3.14
C PRO A 98 19.53 17.57 -4.28
N VAL A 99 19.08 17.33 -5.52
CA VAL A 99 19.58 18.07 -6.68
C VAL A 99 18.99 19.48 -6.67
N ALA A 100 19.85 20.48 -6.70
CA ALA A 100 19.45 21.88 -6.87
C ALA A 100 18.73 22.04 -8.22
N SER A 101 17.40 22.03 -8.16
CA SER A 101 16.52 22.09 -9.31
C SER A 101 15.54 23.25 -9.14
N LYS A 102 15.09 23.82 -10.26
CA LYS A 102 13.96 24.76 -10.26
C LYS A 102 12.63 24.08 -9.92
N TRP A 103 12.59 22.75 -9.97
CA TRP A 103 11.40 21.94 -9.74
C TRP A 103 11.37 21.40 -8.31
N LYS A 104 10.21 21.51 -7.65
CA LYS A 104 9.96 20.85 -6.36
C LYS A 104 9.61 19.38 -6.60
N PHE A 105 10.52 18.48 -6.23
CA PHE A 105 10.35 17.04 -6.43
C PHE A 105 9.56 16.42 -5.26
N LYS A 106 8.51 15.65 -5.57
CA LYS A 106 7.71 14.89 -4.59
C LYS A 106 7.66 13.42 -5.00
N VAL A 107 7.70 12.52 -4.03
CA VAL A 107 7.65 11.07 -4.21
C VAL A 107 6.67 10.44 -3.24
N GLY A 108 5.96 9.44 -3.74
CA GLY A 108 4.93 8.75 -2.97
C GLY A 108 4.56 7.43 -3.61
N ILE A 109 3.78 6.64 -2.88
CA ILE A 109 3.18 5.42 -3.42
C ILE A 109 1.73 5.73 -3.75
N ILE A 110 1.27 5.28 -4.93
CA ILE A 110 -0.12 5.42 -5.36
C ILE A 110 -0.68 4.04 -5.64
N SER A 111 -1.84 3.74 -5.10
CA SER A 111 -2.55 2.48 -5.33
C SER A 111 -4.06 2.70 -5.36
N ASN A 112 -4.81 1.75 -5.92
CA ASN A 112 -6.27 1.83 -5.89
C ASN A 112 -6.82 1.59 -4.46
N ILE A 113 -6.14 0.77 -3.67
CA ILE A 113 -6.52 0.39 -2.30
C ILE A 113 -5.27 0.56 -1.42
N HIS A 114 -5.44 1.06 -0.19
CA HIS A 114 -4.38 1.06 0.82
C HIS A 114 -3.91 -0.37 1.15
N ALA A 115 -2.81 -0.49 1.88
CA ALA A 115 -2.28 -1.77 2.34
C ALA A 115 -3.13 -2.39 3.47
N ALA A 116 -4.37 -2.77 3.17
CA ALA A 116 -5.40 -3.16 4.13
C ALA A 116 -5.03 -4.27 5.13
N ARG A 117 -4.03 -5.11 4.84
CA ARG A 117 -3.55 -6.13 5.78
C ARG A 117 -2.14 -5.88 6.26
N HIS A 118 -1.32 -5.29 5.42
CA HIS A 118 0.12 -5.20 5.60
C HIS A 118 0.57 -3.79 5.98
N PHE A 119 -0.35 -2.84 6.15
CA PHE A 119 -0.01 -1.47 6.51
C PHE A 119 0.79 -1.42 7.82
N GLU A 120 0.28 -2.06 8.88
CA GLU A 120 0.97 -2.11 10.18
C GLU A 120 2.37 -2.72 10.09
N GLU A 121 2.52 -3.79 9.29
CA GLU A 121 3.78 -4.53 9.16
C GLU A 121 4.82 -3.78 8.30
N TYR A 122 4.39 -3.13 7.22
CA TYR A 122 5.31 -2.60 6.20
C TYR A 122 5.33 -1.08 6.06
N LEU A 123 4.27 -0.37 6.43
CA LEU A 123 4.13 1.06 6.17
C LEU A 123 3.97 1.89 7.44
N GLU A 124 3.39 1.37 8.53
CA GLU A 124 3.13 2.16 9.74
C GLU A 124 4.38 2.81 10.33
N SER A 125 5.47 2.04 10.44
CA SER A 125 6.76 2.53 10.94
C SER A 125 7.49 3.45 9.96
N LEU A 126 7.15 3.39 8.67
CA LEU A 126 7.83 4.12 7.61
C LEU A 126 7.07 5.37 7.14
N LYS A 127 5.74 5.43 7.35
CA LYS A 127 4.88 6.49 6.83
C LYS A 127 5.33 7.86 7.29
N ASN A 128 5.92 7.95 8.49
CA ASN A 128 6.41 9.17 9.11
C ASN A 128 7.94 9.32 9.11
N LEU A 129 8.65 8.46 8.36
CA LEU A 129 10.10 8.50 8.30
C LEU A 129 10.59 9.76 7.59
N ILE A 130 11.53 10.45 8.22
CA ILE A 130 12.29 11.57 7.66
C ILE A 130 13.72 11.09 7.44
N TRP A 131 14.31 11.52 6.34
CA TRP A 131 15.66 11.13 5.97
C TRP A 131 16.38 12.27 5.24
N THR A 132 17.70 12.14 5.11
CA THR A 132 18.54 13.08 4.39
C THR A 132 19.83 12.43 3.88
N HIS A 133 20.61 13.15 3.08
CA HIS A 133 21.90 12.72 2.55
C HIS A 133 23.05 13.34 3.32
N ASP A 134 23.64 12.57 4.23
CA ASP A 134 24.93 12.95 4.80
C ASP A 134 26.03 12.87 3.73
N THR A 135 26.43 14.03 3.21
CA THR A 135 27.52 14.15 2.23
C THR A 135 28.89 13.83 2.81
N THR A 136 29.03 13.81 4.14
CA THR A 136 30.29 13.54 4.84
C THR A 136 30.47 12.05 5.15
N GLY A 137 29.36 11.30 5.26
CA GLY A 137 29.33 9.90 5.65
C GLY A 137 29.79 9.63 7.09
N LYS A 138 29.73 10.64 7.97
CA LYS A 138 30.30 10.62 9.33
C LYS A 138 29.30 11.00 10.42
N ALA A 139 28.09 11.43 10.06
CA ALA A 139 27.07 11.79 11.05
C ALA A 139 26.57 10.55 11.79
N HIS A 140 26.54 10.61 13.12
CA HIS A 140 25.99 9.55 13.97
C HIS A 140 24.62 9.92 14.54
N LYS A 141 24.34 11.21 14.66
CA LYS A 141 23.05 11.78 15.08
C LYS A 141 22.70 12.99 14.22
N ALA A 142 21.42 13.37 14.20
CA ALA A 142 20.94 14.52 13.44
C ALA A 142 21.69 15.83 13.77
N GLY A 143 22.08 16.03 15.04
CA GLY A 143 22.82 17.21 15.47
C GLY A 143 24.28 17.28 14.98
N ASP A 144 24.81 16.24 14.34
CA ASP A 144 26.12 16.28 13.70
C ASP A 144 26.06 16.91 12.30
N LEU A 145 24.85 17.01 11.71
CA LEU A 145 24.62 17.68 10.44
C LEU A 145 24.53 19.19 10.63
N ASN A 146 24.75 19.94 9.56
CA ASN A 146 24.46 21.38 9.55
C ASN A 146 22.98 21.61 9.94
N PRO A 147 22.66 22.55 10.85
CA PRO A 147 21.26 22.88 11.19
C PRO A 147 20.38 23.21 9.98
N GLU A 148 20.97 23.79 8.93
CA GLU A 148 20.30 24.11 7.66
C GLU A 148 20.33 22.95 6.66
N HIS A 149 20.79 21.76 7.07
CA HIS A 149 20.84 20.60 6.20
C HIS A 149 19.41 20.16 5.87
N PRO A 150 19.08 20.01 4.57
CA PRO A 150 17.70 19.75 4.17
C PRO A 150 17.24 18.38 4.68
N LEU A 151 16.00 18.32 5.17
CA LEU A 151 15.35 17.09 5.59
C LEU A 151 14.21 16.76 4.64
N TYR A 152 14.01 15.48 4.35
CA TYR A 152 13.03 15.02 3.41
C TYR A 152 12.11 13.98 4.02
N ASN A 153 10.82 14.06 3.71
CA ASN A 153 9.93 12.93 3.96
C ASN A 153 10.37 11.74 3.09
N LEU A 154 10.27 10.53 3.63
CA LEU A 154 10.38 9.31 2.83
C LEU A 154 9.24 9.28 1.81
N PHE A 155 8.00 9.32 2.30
CA PHE A 155 6.80 9.49 1.49
C PHE A 155 6.27 10.91 1.68
N ASP A 156 6.13 11.66 0.59
CA ASP A 156 5.34 12.90 0.61
C ASP A 156 3.84 12.56 0.68
N GLY A 157 3.45 11.42 0.11
CA GLY A 157 2.13 10.82 0.30
C GLY A 157 2.11 9.32 0.01
N ILE A 158 1.26 8.60 0.74
CA ILE A 158 0.78 7.26 0.42
C ILE A 158 -0.68 7.45 0.03
N ILE A 159 -0.99 7.34 -1.26
CA ILE A 159 -2.26 7.76 -1.83
C ILE A 159 -3.03 6.53 -2.27
N ALA A 160 -4.23 6.35 -1.74
CA ALA A 160 -5.20 5.39 -2.24
C ALA A 160 -6.64 5.89 -2.11
N LEU A 161 -7.55 5.26 -2.87
CA LEU A 161 -8.97 5.65 -2.88
C LEU A 161 -9.67 5.35 -1.54
N THR A 162 -9.17 4.38 -0.77
CA THR A 162 -9.78 3.95 0.49
C THR A 162 -9.22 4.65 1.72
N GLU A 163 -7.91 4.81 1.77
CA GLU A 163 -7.22 5.49 2.85
C GLU A 163 -5.92 6.06 2.30
N SER A 164 -5.64 7.32 2.65
CA SER A 164 -4.43 8.01 2.24
C SER A 164 -3.73 8.60 3.45
N HIS A 165 -2.41 8.64 3.41
CA HIS A 165 -1.57 9.30 4.41
C HIS A 165 -0.71 10.36 3.73
N PHE A 166 -0.85 11.60 4.17
CA PHE A 166 -0.15 12.74 3.59
C PHE A 166 0.85 13.31 4.59
N ARG A 167 2.05 13.65 4.11
CA ARG A 167 3.05 14.46 4.84
C ARG A 167 3.36 15.77 4.13
N ASP A 168 2.76 15.95 2.96
CA ASP A 168 2.87 17.13 2.13
C ASP A 168 1.49 17.76 1.96
N GLU A 169 1.37 19.03 2.34
CA GLU A 169 0.09 19.74 2.36
C GLU A 169 -0.52 19.91 0.97
N TRP A 170 0.31 20.09 -0.06
CA TRP A 170 -0.20 20.20 -1.43
C TRP A 170 -0.78 18.87 -1.92
N LEU A 171 -0.14 17.74 -1.60
CA LEU A 171 -0.72 16.43 -1.91
C LEU A 171 -2.03 16.20 -1.15
N LYS A 172 -2.10 16.62 0.12
CA LYS A 172 -3.33 16.56 0.89
C LYS A 172 -4.45 17.41 0.25
N GLU A 173 -4.15 18.63 -0.18
CA GLU A 173 -5.11 19.51 -0.83
C GLU A 173 -5.64 18.94 -2.15
N VAL A 174 -4.77 18.33 -2.97
CA VAL A 174 -5.13 17.85 -4.31
C VAL A 174 -5.78 16.48 -4.30
N PHE A 175 -5.33 15.58 -3.43
CA PHE A 175 -5.74 14.17 -3.42
C PHE A 175 -6.52 13.77 -2.15
N GLY A 176 -6.58 14.64 -1.14
CA GLY A 176 -7.38 14.41 0.04
C GLY A 176 -8.86 14.38 -0.32
N LEU A 177 -9.46 13.20 -0.21
CA LEU A 177 -10.91 13.05 -0.28
C LEU A 177 -11.48 13.41 1.10
N GLU A 178 -11.41 14.69 1.48
CA GLU A 178 -12.19 15.18 2.62
C GLU A 178 -13.67 15.14 2.21
N ASN A 179 -14.53 14.56 3.05
CA ASN A 179 -15.98 14.50 2.81
C ASN A 179 -16.53 15.92 2.65
N ASN A 180 -16.78 16.36 1.43
CA ASN A 180 -17.74 17.43 1.13
C ASN A 180 -19.15 16.87 1.16
#